data_AF-A0A2V8R5H7-F1
#
_entry.id   AF-A0A2V8R5H7-F1
#
_cell.length_a   1.000
_cell.length_b   1.000
_cell.length_c   1.000
_cell.angle_alpha   90.00
_cell.angle_beta   90.00
_cell.angle_gamma   90.00
#
_symmetry.space_group_name_H-M   'P 1'
#
loop_
_entity.id
_entity.type
_entity.pdbx_description
1 polymer ?
#
loop_
_entity_poly.entity_id
_entity_poly.type
_entity_poly.pdbx_seq_one_letter_code
_entity_poly.pdbx_strand_id
1 'polypeptide(L)'
;MKITMKRPKHAPVVTWFTASALLVSVCGGLVFNQPIAAQSNEPSQSASQRDARSQAAADYPALTKYAIDLTQLALRGKIEPAHGRDADIARVIESLGRTTSKAPVVVGEFDLDRNAIARGLAFRIAFGETRLEIKP
;
A
#
# COMPACT_ATOMS: atom_id res chain seq x y z
N MET A 1 -23.50 -54.18 24.85
CA MET A 1 -23.87 -52.90 25.49
C MET A 1 -24.83 -52.18 24.54
N LYS A 2 -26.13 -52.07 24.89
CA LYS A 2 -27.20 -51.66 23.97
C LYS A 2 -27.58 -50.21 24.27
N ILE A 3 -27.08 -49.26 23.47
CA ILE A 3 -27.39 -47.83 23.62
C ILE A 3 -28.66 -47.54 22.82
N THR A 4 -29.77 -47.28 23.51
CA THR A 4 -31.04 -46.89 22.89
C THR A 4 -31.13 -45.36 22.85
N MET A 5 -30.91 -44.77 21.69
CA MET A 5 -31.08 -43.33 21.50
C MET A 5 -32.58 -42.97 21.42
N LYS A 6 -33.01 -42.09 22.33
CA LYS A 6 -34.37 -41.55 22.43
C LYS A 6 -34.60 -40.56 21.29
N ARG A 7 -35.46 -40.89 20.33
CA ARG A 7 -35.80 -40.01 19.19
C ARG A 7 -36.46 -38.72 19.72
N PRO A 8 -35.95 -37.52 19.43
CA PRO A 8 -36.60 -36.30 19.85
C PRO A 8 -37.86 -36.08 19.01
N LYS A 9 -39.01 -35.94 19.68
CA LYS A 9 -40.28 -35.59 19.05
C LYS A 9 -40.32 -34.07 18.87
N HIS A 10 -39.71 -33.55 17.82
CA HIS A 10 -39.87 -32.14 17.47
C HIS A 10 -41.24 -31.96 16.79
N ALA A 11 -42.06 -31.05 17.34
CA ALA A 11 -43.39 -30.78 16.82
C ALA A 11 -43.30 -30.20 15.40
N PRO A 12 -44.22 -30.58 14.48
CA PRO A 12 -44.13 -30.24 13.07
C PRO A 12 -44.04 -28.72 12.82
N VAL A 13 -44.64 -27.90 13.69
CA VAL A 13 -44.62 -26.44 13.57
C VAL A 13 -43.22 -25.84 13.78
N VAL A 14 -42.40 -26.42 14.67
CA VAL A 14 -41.05 -25.91 14.97
C VAL A 14 -40.09 -26.20 13.82
N THR A 15 -40.26 -27.33 13.13
CA THR A 15 -39.43 -27.70 11.97
C THR A 15 -39.75 -26.84 10.75
N TRP A 16 -41.01 -26.41 10.60
CA TRP A 16 -41.42 -25.49 9.54
C TRP A 16 -40.88 -24.08 9.74
N PHE A 17 -40.81 -23.60 10.99
CA PHE A 17 -40.22 -22.30 11.30
C PHE A 17 -38.71 -22.28 11.07
N THR A 18 -37.98 -23.31 11.49
CA THR A 18 -36.52 -23.38 11.28
C THR A 18 -36.15 -23.57 9.81
N ALA A 19 -36.93 -24.35 9.05
CA ALA A 19 -36.74 -24.49 7.61
C ALA A 19 -37.01 -23.18 6.84
N SER A 20 -38.05 -22.43 7.23
CA SER A 20 -38.36 -21.14 6.61
C SER A 20 -37.31 -20.08 6.92
N ALA A 21 -36.77 -20.06 8.14
CA ALA A 21 -35.69 -19.15 8.53
C ALA A 21 -34.40 -19.41 7.74
N LEU A 22 -34.04 -20.67 7.49
CA LEU A 22 -32.89 -21.03 6.66
C LEU A 22 -33.09 -20.62 5.20
N LEU A 23 -34.29 -20.76 4.65
CA LEU A 23 -34.59 -20.42 3.25
C LEU A 23 -34.58 -18.89 3.02
N VAL A 24 -35.08 -18.10 3.98
CA VAL A 24 -34.98 -16.64 3.95
C VAL A 24 -33.53 -16.16 4.12
N SER A 25 -32.71 -16.85 4.93
CA SER A 25 -31.29 -16.52 5.10
C SER A 25 -30.45 -16.79 3.84
N VAL A 26 -30.75 -17.84 3.08
CA VAL A 26 -30.06 -18.15 1.81
C VAL A 26 -30.47 -17.18 0.69
N CYS A 27 -31.73 -16.74 0.65
CA CYS A 27 -32.19 -15.75 -0.34
C CYS A 27 -31.77 -14.31 0.02
N GLY A 28 -31.64 -13.97 1.30
CA GLY A 28 -31.16 -12.65 1.74
C GLY A 28 -29.71 -12.35 1.31
N GLY A 29 -28.87 -13.38 1.18
CA GLY A 29 -27.49 -13.24 0.70
C GLY A 29 -27.35 -12.93 -0.80
N LEU A 30 -28.40 -13.14 -1.61
CA LEU A 30 -28.36 -12.91 -3.06
C LEU A 30 -28.89 -11.54 -3.48
N VAL A 31 -29.67 -10.86 -2.64
CA VAL A 31 -30.30 -9.57 -2.98
C VAL A 31 -29.61 -8.37 -2.29
N PHE A 32 -28.96 -8.59 -1.15
CA PHE A 32 -28.13 -7.57 -0.46
C PHE A 32 -26.63 -7.75 -0.76
N ASN A 33 -26.27 -8.07 -2.01
CA ASN A 33 -24.88 -7.92 -2.46
C ASN A 33 -24.62 -6.48 -2.90
N GLN A 34 -24.62 -5.56 -1.94
CA GLN A 34 -23.88 -4.30 -2.11
C GLN A 34 -22.42 -4.66 -1.95
N PRO A 35 -21.56 -4.44 -2.98
CA PRO A 35 -20.14 -4.68 -2.84
C PRO A 35 -19.60 -3.64 -1.85
N ILE A 36 -19.48 -4.02 -0.57
CA ILE A 36 -18.47 -3.41 0.27
C ILE A 36 -17.16 -3.85 -0.35
N ALA A 37 -16.50 -2.92 -1.05
CA ALA A 37 -15.17 -3.08 -1.57
C ALA A 37 -14.21 -3.31 -0.39
N ALA A 38 -14.16 -4.55 0.09
CA ALA A 38 -13.04 -5.05 0.87
C ALA A 38 -11.83 -4.99 -0.07
N GLN A 39 -10.86 -4.16 0.28
CA GLN A 39 -9.56 -4.05 -0.40
C GLN A 39 -8.79 -5.37 -0.24
N SER A 40 -9.14 -6.41 -1.01
CA SER A 40 -8.22 -7.52 -1.26
C SER A 40 -7.35 -7.13 -2.45
N ASN A 41 -6.17 -6.59 -2.12
CA ASN A 41 -5.15 -6.18 -3.06
C ASN A 41 -4.43 -7.42 -3.62
N GLU A 42 -4.97 -8.01 -4.69
CA GLU A 42 -4.28 -9.01 -5.51
C GLU A 42 -3.73 -8.30 -6.77
N PRO A 43 -2.40 -8.10 -6.91
CA PRO A 43 -1.87 -7.40 -8.07
C PRO A 43 -1.77 -8.37 -9.25
N SER A 44 -2.79 -8.34 -10.12
CA SER A 44 -2.73 -8.95 -11.44
C SER A 44 -2.08 -8.00 -12.44
N GLN A 45 -0.78 -8.24 -12.65
CA GLN A 45 -0.03 -8.15 -13.91
C GLN A 45 -0.22 -6.94 -14.86
N SER A 46 0.89 -6.21 -15.01
CA SER A 46 1.51 -5.87 -16.30
C SER A 46 0.68 -5.19 -17.39
N ALA A 47 0.44 -3.88 -17.25
CA ALA A 47 0.52 -2.93 -18.36
C ALA A 47 0.57 -1.48 -17.81
N SER A 48 1.48 -0.66 -18.36
CA SER A 48 1.53 0.82 -18.25
C SER A 48 1.56 1.44 -16.84
N GLN A 49 2.64 1.17 -16.11
CA GLN A 49 2.93 1.71 -14.76
C GLN A 49 3.19 3.23 -14.70
N ARG A 50 3.27 3.93 -15.84
CA ARG A 50 3.37 5.41 -15.87
C ARG A 50 2.04 6.08 -15.54
N ASP A 51 0.92 5.46 -15.90
CA ASP A 51 -0.41 6.09 -15.77
C ASP A 51 -1.00 5.94 -14.36
N ALA A 52 -0.60 4.89 -13.63
CA ALA A 52 -1.00 4.68 -12.23
C ALA A 52 -0.48 5.77 -11.26
N ARG A 53 0.64 6.42 -11.58
CA ARG A 53 1.25 7.43 -10.70
C ARG A 53 0.52 8.77 -10.71
N SER A 54 -0.13 9.11 -11.82
CA SER A 54 -0.98 10.30 -11.91
C SER A 54 -2.29 10.12 -11.12
N GLN A 55 -2.78 8.88 -10.99
CA GLN A 55 -3.97 8.55 -10.22
C GLN A 55 -3.69 8.50 -8.71
N ALA A 56 -2.57 7.91 -8.28
CA ALA A 56 -2.20 7.82 -6.87
C ALA A 56 -2.07 9.20 -6.17
N ALA A 57 -1.70 10.27 -6.88
CA ALA A 57 -1.64 11.61 -6.29
C ALA A 57 -3.03 12.18 -5.96
N ALA A 58 -4.09 11.73 -6.64
CA ALA A 58 -5.47 12.12 -6.36
C ALA A 58 -6.02 11.38 -5.11
N ASP A 59 -5.48 10.21 -4.80
CA ASP A 59 -5.99 9.32 -3.75
C ASP A 59 -5.49 9.65 -2.33
N TYR A 60 -4.53 10.57 -2.17
CA TYR A 60 -3.97 10.95 -0.87
C TYR A 60 -4.10 12.46 -0.55
N PRO A 61 -5.28 12.94 -0.11
CA PRO A 61 -5.49 14.35 0.20
C PRO A 61 -4.58 14.88 1.33
N ALA A 62 -4.16 14.02 2.27
CA ALA A 62 -3.25 14.40 3.35
C ALA A 62 -1.81 14.66 2.85
N LEU A 63 -1.30 13.84 1.93
CA LEU A 63 0.04 14.01 1.36
C LEU A 63 0.15 15.31 0.56
N THR A 64 -0.86 15.60 -0.25
CA THR A 64 -0.91 16.84 -1.04
C THR A 64 -0.95 18.10 -0.18
N LYS A 65 -1.52 18.03 1.04
CA LYS A 65 -1.61 19.18 1.95
C LYS A 65 -0.32 19.44 2.73
N TYR A 66 0.42 18.39 3.11
CA TYR A 66 1.53 18.51 4.07
C TYR A 66 2.90 18.09 3.53
N ALA A 67 2.97 17.46 2.36
CA ALA A 67 4.20 16.97 1.78
C ALA A 67 4.42 17.51 0.37
N ILE A 68 5.67 17.46 -0.08
CA ILE A 68 6.08 17.85 -1.43
C ILE A 68 6.77 16.63 -2.06
N ASP A 69 6.30 16.18 -3.22
CA ASP A 69 6.96 15.10 -3.97
C ASP A 69 8.18 15.65 -4.72
N LEU A 70 9.36 15.45 -4.13
CA LEU A 70 10.64 15.84 -4.73
C LEU A 70 10.95 15.06 -6.02
N THR A 71 10.46 13.83 -6.17
CA THR A 71 10.68 13.02 -7.37
C THR A 71 9.95 13.63 -8.56
N GLN A 72 8.70 14.07 -8.35
CA GLN A 72 7.93 14.77 -9.37
C GLN A 72 8.53 16.13 -9.73
N LEU A 73 9.07 16.85 -8.74
CA LEU A 73 9.76 18.12 -9.00
C LEU A 73 11.07 17.92 -9.79
N ALA A 74 11.82 16.84 -9.53
CA ALA A 74 13.00 16.48 -10.30
C ALA A 74 12.64 16.12 -11.75
N LEU A 75 11.57 15.34 -11.98
CA LEU A 75 11.07 15.04 -13.33
C LEU A 75 10.64 16.31 -14.10
N ARG A 76 10.14 17.33 -13.39
CA ARG A 76 9.78 18.63 -13.96
C ARG A 76 10.98 19.57 -14.15
N GLY A 77 12.20 19.15 -13.81
CA GLY A 77 13.41 19.97 -13.91
C GLY A 77 13.47 21.14 -12.91
N LYS A 78 12.68 21.11 -11.83
CA LYS A 78 12.65 22.17 -10.79
C LYS A 78 13.65 21.95 -9.67
N ILE A 79 14.27 20.78 -9.61
CA ILE A 79 15.28 20.42 -8.62
C ILE A 79 16.58 20.13 -9.37
N GLU A 80 17.64 20.81 -8.96
CA GLU A 80 18.99 20.53 -9.43
C GLU A 80 19.62 19.35 -8.68
N PRO A 81 20.52 18.60 -9.34
CA PRO A 81 21.28 17.55 -8.69
C PRO A 81 22.18 18.13 -7.59
N ALA A 82 22.44 17.33 -6.56
CA ALA A 82 23.26 17.76 -5.42
C ALA A 82 24.74 17.78 -5.80
N HIS A 83 25.38 18.94 -5.71
CA HIS A 83 26.81 19.06 -6.00
C HIS A 83 27.67 18.55 -4.83
N GLY A 84 28.66 17.68 -5.12
CA GLY A 84 29.67 17.26 -4.15
C GLY A 84 29.19 16.36 -3.00
N ARG A 85 27.97 15.78 -3.09
CA ARG A 85 27.35 14.94 -2.05
C ARG A 85 27.11 13.49 -2.50
N ASP A 86 27.77 13.06 -3.58
CA ASP A 86 27.54 11.75 -4.20
C ASP A 86 27.85 10.58 -3.27
N ALA A 87 28.89 10.70 -2.43
CA ALA A 87 29.26 9.67 -1.46
C ALA A 87 28.18 9.49 -0.37
N ASP A 88 27.64 10.60 0.13
CA ASP A 88 26.56 10.59 1.13
C ASP A 88 25.29 10.01 0.54
N ILE A 89 24.93 10.42 -0.68
CA ILE A 89 23.75 9.91 -1.39
C ILE A 89 23.89 8.42 -1.69
N ALA A 90 25.07 7.96 -2.11
CA ALA A 90 25.34 6.54 -2.34
C ALA A 90 25.18 5.72 -1.06
N ARG A 91 25.64 6.23 0.08
CA ARG A 91 25.46 5.56 1.39
C ARG A 91 23.99 5.50 1.80
N VAL A 92 23.22 6.56 1.55
CA VAL A 92 21.78 6.57 1.80
C VAL A 92 21.08 5.53 0.94
N ILE A 93 21.40 5.46 -0.36
CA ILE A 93 20.88 4.45 -1.27
C ILE A 93 21.21 3.05 -0.76
N GLU A 94 22.46 2.78 -0.42
CA GLU A 94 22.88 1.49 0.13
C GLU A 94 22.09 1.14 1.40
N SER A 95 21.94 2.09 2.33
CA SER A 95 21.18 1.89 3.57
C SER A 95 19.70 1.56 3.29
N LEU A 96 19.08 2.20 2.30
CA LEU A 96 17.70 1.93 1.89
C LEU A 96 17.54 0.54 1.26
N GLY A 97 18.59 0.02 0.62
CA GLY A 97 18.63 -1.31 0.02
C GLY A 97 18.84 -2.47 1.00
N ARG A 98 19.12 -2.18 2.28
CA ARG A 98 19.33 -3.22 3.29
C ARG A 98 18.00 -3.88 3.69
N THR A 99 18.06 -5.17 4.01
CA THR A 99 16.92 -5.92 4.56
C THR A 99 16.57 -5.48 5.98
N THR A 100 17.55 -4.96 6.73
CA THR A 100 17.40 -4.56 8.13
C THR A 100 17.73 -3.07 8.28
N SER A 101 16.74 -2.30 8.75
CA SER A 101 16.71 -0.82 8.89
C SER A 101 16.82 -0.02 7.59
N LYS A 102 15.66 0.43 7.08
CA LYS A 102 15.54 1.28 5.89
C LYS A 102 15.37 2.77 6.22
N ALA A 103 15.72 3.20 7.43
CA ALA A 103 15.51 4.56 7.90
C ALA A 103 16.86 5.27 8.13
N PRO A 104 17.54 5.73 7.07
CA PRO A 104 18.80 6.45 7.20
C PRO A 104 18.55 7.80 7.88
N VAL A 105 19.42 8.15 8.84
CA VAL A 105 19.42 9.45 9.51
C VAL A 105 20.69 10.18 9.13
N VAL A 106 20.54 11.36 8.53
CA VAL A 106 21.66 12.21 8.15
C VAL A 106 21.97 13.17 9.29
N VAL A 107 23.18 13.05 9.84
CA VAL A 107 23.70 13.91 10.91
C VAL A 107 24.89 14.69 10.34
N GLY A 108 25.01 15.96 10.72
CA GLY A 108 26.12 16.83 10.30
C GLY A 108 26.16 18.12 11.11
N GLU A 109 27.06 19.02 10.74
CA GLU A 109 27.11 20.39 11.28
C GLU A 109 25.89 21.21 10.83
N PHE A 110 25.63 22.36 11.47
CA PHE A 110 24.45 23.18 11.23
C PHE A 110 24.48 23.88 9.86
N ASP A 111 25.65 24.32 9.41
CA ASP A 111 25.82 25.10 8.18
C ASP A 111 25.83 24.26 6.88
N LEU A 112 25.67 22.94 6.99
CA LEU A 112 25.66 22.03 5.85
C LEU A 112 24.23 21.86 5.32
N ASP A 113 24.04 22.03 4.00
CA ASP A 113 22.76 21.79 3.35
C ASP A 113 22.44 20.28 3.29
N ARG A 114 21.78 19.77 4.34
CA ARG A 114 21.32 18.37 4.41
C ARG A 114 20.20 18.09 3.40
N ASN A 115 19.45 19.12 3.00
CA ASN A 115 18.39 18.97 2.02
C ASN A 115 18.96 18.66 0.63
N ALA A 116 20.22 19.02 0.36
CA ALA A 116 20.91 18.62 -0.86
C ALA A 116 20.93 17.09 -1.02
N ILE A 117 21.14 16.32 0.05
CA ILE A 117 21.13 14.85 -0.01
C ILE A 117 19.74 14.33 -0.41
N ALA A 118 18.67 14.90 0.15
CA ALA A 118 17.30 14.52 -0.21
C ALA A 118 16.96 14.89 -1.66
N ARG A 119 17.37 16.06 -2.13
CA ARG A 119 17.19 16.51 -3.53
C ARG A 119 17.96 15.62 -4.51
N GLY A 120 19.23 15.34 -4.22
CA GLY A 120 20.07 14.46 -5.03
C GLY A 120 19.55 13.03 -5.06
N LEU A 121 19.06 12.51 -3.92
CA LEU A 121 18.40 11.21 -3.89
C LEU A 121 17.15 11.17 -4.78
N ALA A 122 16.28 12.17 -4.67
CA ALA A 122 15.06 12.26 -5.48
C ALA A 122 15.38 12.36 -6.99
N PHE A 123 16.42 13.11 -7.34
CA PHE A 123 16.92 13.22 -8.72
C PHE A 123 17.35 11.83 -9.25
N ARG A 124 18.19 11.10 -8.51
CA ARG A 124 18.67 9.77 -8.93
C ARG A 124 17.54 8.74 -9.03
N ILE A 125 16.53 8.82 -8.16
CA ILE A 125 15.33 7.98 -8.24
C ILE A 125 14.51 8.32 -9.49
N ALA A 126 14.32 9.61 -9.80
CA ALA A 126 13.55 10.06 -10.94
C ALA A 126 14.13 9.58 -12.29
N PHE A 127 15.46 9.55 -12.41
CA PHE A 127 16.17 9.11 -13.63
C PHE A 127 16.58 7.63 -13.63
N GLY A 128 16.21 6.86 -12.59
CA GLY A 128 16.49 5.43 -12.53
C GLY A 128 17.97 5.07 -12.31
N GLU A 129 18.76 5.96 -11.73
CA GLU A 129 20.19 5.75 -11.46
C GLU A 129 20.46 4.92 -10.20
N THR A 130 19.42 4.41 -9.53
CA THR A 130 19.53 3.63 -8.30
C THR A 130 19.30 2.15 -8.55
N ARG A 131 20.18 1.28 -8.02
CA ARG A 131 20.04 -0.19 -8.07
C ARG A 131 19.12 -0.73 -6.97
N LEU A 132 18.14 0.06 -6.55
CA LEU A 132 17.21 -0.34 -5.50
C LEU A 132 15.95 -0.85 -6.16
N GLU A 133 15.63 -2.12 -5.94
CA GLU A 133 14.30 -2.65 -6.21
C GLU A 133 13.36 -2.13 -5.11
N ILE A 134 13.08 -0.83 -5.15
CA ILE A 134 12.04 -0.22 -4.36
C ILE A 134 10.75 -0.56 -5.11
N LYS A 135 10.04 -1.58 -4.64
CA LYS A 135 8.66 -1.82 -5.10
C LYS A 135 7.88 -0.53 -4.79
N PRO A 136 7.42 0.22 -5.80
CA PRO A 136 6.63 1.42 -5.57
C PRO A 136 5.27 1.06 -4.98
#